data_AF-A0A2V5ZTF3-F1
#
_entry.id   AF-A0A2V5ZTF3-F1
#
_cell.length_a   1.000
_cell.length_b   1.000
_cell.length_c   1.000
_cell.angle_alpha   90.00
_cell.angle_beta   90.00
_cell.angle_gamma   90.00
#
_symmetry.space_group_name_H-M   'P 1'
#
loop_
_entity.id
_entity.type
_entity.pdbx_description
1 polymer ?
#
loop_
_entity_poly.entity_id
_entity_poly.type
_entity_poly.pdbx_seq_one_letter_code
_entity_poly.pdbx_strand_id
1 'polypeptide(L)'
;MNERAKEIASGLPPDLDALPRLGGFRLRGIAMTRLETFIDAAFAFAITMLVIATQQIPDDIETLLAAFKNVPAFVASIIVIGIFWRGHWLWSRRYGLEDGASIFISWAMIVTMLIYIYPLKAIFSSMWFLLSGGRVGHVLGAHSESQVRALFAVFALGFTAIALEMVLLNFRAWQLREPLQLNARERAMTFHEVTGWSIPVGVGLVSLVLALYLPRTQIEWSGWIYFSMIILVPLHRACRSRRVSRRQTADDSETYFAWTVNRAHHYRRPLWRMSLCCGGEIIARGSAARWNRGHCRRFCWLQRQKTFTEQFRH
;
A
#
# COMPACT_ATOMS: atom_id res chain seq x y z
N MET A 1 -8.32 17.52 -24.28
CA MET A 1 -8.16 17.46 -22.80
C MET A 1 -9.41 18.06 -22.18
N ASN A 2 -10.16 17.31 -21.36
CA ASN A 2 -11.43 17.76 -20.77
C ASN A 2 -11.19 18.92 -19.77
N GLU A 3 -12.14 19.82 -19.56
CA GLU A 3 -11.99 20.99 -18.66
C GLU A 3 -11.57 20.58 -17.23
N ARG A 4 -12.14 19.50 -16.69
CA ARG A 4 -11.72 18.94 -15.39
C ARG A 4 -10.25 18.51 -15.34
N ALA A 5 -9.70 18.02 -16.47
CA ALA A 5 -8.29 17.64 -16.53
C ALA A 5 -7.37 18.87 -16.49
N LYS A 6 -7.80 20.00 -17.05
CA LYS A 6 -7.09 21.28 -16.94
C LYS A 6 -7.12 21.79 -15.50
N GLU A 7 -8.27 21.73 -14.84
CA GLU A 7 -8.43 22.14 -13.44
C GLU A 7 -7.49 21.36 -12.50
N ILE A 8 -7.49 20.02 -12.60
CA ILE A 8 -6.58 19.17 -11.82
C ILE A 8 -5.11 19.50 -12.12
N ALA A 9 -4.76 19.67 -13.40
CA ALA A 9 -3.38 20.00 -13.78
C ALA A 9 -2.96 21.38 -13.28
N SER A 10 -3.89 22.34 -13.21
CA SER A 10 -3.63 23.71 -12.74
C SER A 10 -3.46 23.80 -11.22
N GLY A 11 -4.04 22.87 -10.46
CA GLY A 11 -3.88 22.78 -9.00
C GLY A 11 -2.56 22.14 -8.57
N LEU A 12 -1.77 21.60 -9.49
CA LEU A 12 -0.46 21.02 -9.17
C LEU A 12 0.61 22.12 -9.03
N PRO A 13 1.55 21.98 -8.09
CA PRO A 13 2.68 22.90 -8.00
C PRO A 13 3.54 22.83 -9.28
N PRO A 14 4.12 23.96 -9.71
CA PRO A 14 4.86 24.06 -10.97
C PRO A 14 6.13 23.19 -10.98
N ASP A 15 6.77 23.01 -9.83
CA ASP A 15 7.90 22.10 -9.66
C ASP A 15 7.45 20.79 -8.97
N LEU A 16 7.09 19.80 -9.78
CA LEU A 16 6.72 18.48 -9.28
C LEU A 16 7.91 17.72 -8.70
N ASP A 17 9.15 18.02 -9.09
CA ASP A 17 10.31 17.27 -8.65
C ASP A 17 10.78 17.67 -7.25
N ALA A 18 10.44 18.89 -6.82
CA ALA A 18 10.58 19.38 -5.46
C ALA A 18 9.61 18.73 -4.45
N LEU A 19 8.57 18.02 -4.91
CA LEU A 19 7.61 17.38 -4.00
C LEU A 19 8.29 16.31 -3.13
N PRO A 20 7.92 16.21 -1.83
CA PRO A 20 8.43 15.16 -0.96
C PRO A 20 8.03 13.78 -1.52
N ARG A 21 8.93 12.82 -1.34
CA ARG A 21 8.80 11.48 -1.92
C ARG A 21 8.67 10.42 -0.84
N LEU A 22 7.71 9.52 -1.00
CA LEU A 22 7.58 8.33 -0.16
C LEU A 22 7.74 7.08 -1.03
N GLY A 23 8.80 6.29 -0.79
CA GLY A 23 9.08 5.09 -1.59
C GLY A 23 9.35 5.35 -3.07
N GLY A 24 9.77 6.57 -3.42
CA GLY A 24 9.97 7.01 -4.81
C GLY A 24 8.70 7.50 -5.52
N PHE A 25 7.60 7.73 -4.79
CA PHE A 25 6.38 8.34 -5.29
C PHE A 25 6.28 9.80 -4.82
N ARG A 26 6.01 10.77 -5.71
CA ARG A 26 5.85 12.19 -5.34
C ARG A 26 4.49 12.42 -4.68
N LEU A 27 4.49 12.99 -3.49
CA LEU A 27 3.26 13.23 -2.72
C LEU A 27 2.61 14.53 -3.19
N ARG A 28 1.38 14.44 -3.71
CA ARG A 28 0.62 15.61 -4.20
C ARG A 28 -0.34 16.16 -3.16
N GLY A 29 -0.80 15.34 -2.21
CA GLY A 29 -1.66 15.75 -1.08
C GLY A 29 -0.86 16.39 0.06
N ILE A 30 -0.15 17.48 -0.21
CA ILE A 30 0.69 18.15 0.81
C ILE A 30 -0.18 18.99 1.76
N ALA A 31 -1.11 19.75 1.20
CA ALA A 31 -2.11 20.45 2.00
C ALA A 31 -3.11 19.43 2.57
N MET A 32 -3.41 19.55 3.87
CA MET A 32 -4.53 18.82 4.43
C MET A 32 -5.81 19.36 3.82
N THR A 33 -6.59 18.47 3.20
CA THR A 33 -7.89 18.84 2.66
C THR A 33 -8.97 18.68 3.72
N ARG A 34 -10.05 19.48 3.61
CA ARG A 34 -11.21 19.34 4.50
C ARG A 34 -11.81 17.94 4.41
N LEU A 35 -11.78 17.34 3.22
CA LEU A 35 -12.23 15.98 2.98
C LEU A 35 -11.38 14.95 3.74
N GLU A 36 -10.03 15.05 3.67
CA GLU A 36 -9.12 14.16 4.39
C GLU A 36 -9.38 14.23 5.91
N THR A 37 -9.45 15.45 6.47
CA THR A 37 -9.71 15.64 7.90
C THR A 37 -11.07 15.06 8.32
N PHE A 38 -12.11 15.22 7.50
CA PHE A 38 -13.43 14.68 7.80
C PHE A 38 -13.44 13.15 7.78
N ILE A 39 -12.74 12.52 6.83
CA ILE A 39 -12.63 11.07 6.75
C ILE A 39 -11.83 10.52 7.92
N ASP A 40 -10.70 11.16 8.28
CA ASP A 40 -9.91 10.77 9.45
C ASP A 40 -10.73 10.87 10.74
N ALA A 41 -11.55 11.91 10.89
CA ALA A 41 -12.49 12.03 12.01
C ALA A 41 -13.54 10.92 12.01
N ALA A 42 -14.07 10.53 10.84
CA ALA A 42 -15.01 9.42 10.73
C ALA A 42 -14.36 8.06 11.10
N PHE A 43 -13.09 7.83 10.74
CA PHE A 43 -12.33 6.65 11.18
C PHE A 43 -12.12 6.63 12.70
N ALA A 44 -11.76 7.79 13.29
CA ALA A 44 -11.63 7.91 14.73
C ALA A 44 -12.98 7.66 15.44
N PHE A 45 -14.07 8.21 14.92
CA PHE A 45 -15.42 8.00 15.43
C PHE A 45 -15.88 6.54 15.30
N ALA A 46 -15.54 5.87 14.20
CA ALA A 46 -15.79 4.44 14.03
C ALA A 46 -15.11 3.60 15.13
N ILE A 47 -13.87 3.93 15.46
CA ILE A 47 -13.11 3.25 16.53
C ILE A 47 -13.73 3.52 17.90
N THR A 48 -14.19 4.74 18.18
CA THR A 48 -14.84 5.04 19.47
C THR A 48 -16.23 4.40 19.59
N MET A 49 -17.00 4.35 18.51
CA MET A 49 -18.27 3.60 18.45
C MET A 49 -18.07 2.12 18.75
N LEU A 50 -16.98 1.52 18.28
CA LEU A 50 -16.64 0.14 18.59
C LEU A 50 -16.46 -0.10 20.11
N VAL A 51 -15.98 0.90 20.87
CA VAL A 51 -15.91 0.84 22.35
C VAL A 51 -17.30 0.98 22.97
N ILE A 52 -18.02 2.04 22.58
CA ILE A 52 -19.22 2.52 23.29
C ILE A 52 -20.46 1.69 22.96
N ALA A 53 -20.58 1.16 21.74
CA ALA A 53 -21.81 0.55 21.24
C ALA A 53 -22.24 -0.75 21.95
N THR A 54 -21.47 -1.28 22.90
CA THR A 54 -21.81 -2.56 23.57
C THR A 54 -21.57 -2.57 25.07
N GLN A 55 -21.35 -1.43 25.73
CA GLN A 55 -21.03 -1.39 27.15
C GLN A 55 -22.15 -0.65 27.89
N GLN A 56 -23.04 -1.41 28.53
CA GLN A 56 -23.71 -0.89 29.73
C GLN A 56 -22.64 -0.66 30.78
N ILE A 57 -22.75 0.42 31.55
CA ILE A 57 -21.81 0.71 32.64
C ILE A 57 -21.91 -0.47 33.61
N PRO A 58 -20.81 -1.20 33.90
CA PRO A 58 -20.87 -2.36 34.79
C PRO A 58 -21.26 -1.93 36.20
N ASP A 59 -22.31 -2.53 36.75
CA ASP A 59 -22.78 -2.28 38.11
C ASP A 59 -21.98 -3.07 39.17
N ASP A 60 -21.18 -4.06 38.75
CA ASP A 60 -20.37 -4.93 39.59
C ASP A 60 -19.06 -5.41 38.93
N ILE A 61 -18.16 -5.99 39.73
CA ILE A 61 -16.82 -6.43 39.29
C ILE A 61 -16.89 -7.62 38.33
N GLU A 62 -17.85 -8.54 38.48
CA GLU A 62 -17.98 -9.70 37.58
C GLU A 62 -18.42 -9.24 36.18
N THR A 63 -19.37 -8.32 36.12
CA THR A 63 -19.80 -7.68 34.85
C THR A 63 -18.65 -6.91 34.21
N LEU A 64 -17.81 -6.21 34.99
CA LEU A 64 -16.62 -5.55 34.50
C LEU A 64 -15.61 -6.54 33.88
N LEU A 65 -15.29 -7.63 34.61
CA LEU A 65 -14.38 -8.67 34.13
C LEU A 65 -14.93 -9.39 32.88
N ALA A 66 -16.25 -9.58 32.79
CA ALA A 66 -16.91 -10.11 31.60
C ALA A 66 -16.76 -9.15 30.40
N ALA A 67 -16.85 -7.83 30.62
CA ALA A 67 -16.59 -6.84 29.58
C ALA A 67 -15.17 -6.94 29.01
N PHE A 68 -14.15 -7.16 29.86
CA PHE A 68 -12.75 -7.32 29.44
C PHE A 68 -12.52 -8.52 28.50
N LYS A 69 -13.37 -9.55 28.54
CA LYS A 69 -13.30 -10.69 27.62
C LYS A 69 -13.45 -10.27 26.15
N ASN A 70 -14.07 -9.12 25.85
CA ASN A 70 -14.23 -8.62 24.48
C ASN A 70 -13.03 -7.80 23.97
N VAL A 71 -12.04 -7.49 24.80
CA VAL A 71 -10.87 -6.68 24.41
C VAL A 71 -10.12 -7.26 23.19
N PRO A 72 -9.87 -8.57 23.08
CA PRO A 72 -9.21 -9.13 21.90
C PRO A 72 -9.98 -8.90 20.59
N ALA A 73 -11.32 -8.98 20.66
CA ALA A 73 -12.18 -8.71 19.51
C ALA A 73 -12.16 -7.23 19.11
N PHE A 74 -12.14 -6.35 20.11
CA PHE A 74 -11.99 -4.92 19.92
C PHE A 74 -10.65 -4.57 19.23
N VAL A 75 -9.53 -5.10 19.73
CA VAL A 75 -8.21 -4.88 19.14
C VAL A 75 -8.14 -5.41 17.70
N ALA A 76 -8.66 -6.62 17.44
CA ALA A 76 -8.70 -7.19 16.10
C ALA A 76 -9.51 -6.31 15.12
N SER A 77 -10.65 -5.79 15.58
CA SER A 77 -11.49 -4.88 14.78
C SER A 77 -10.77 -3.56 14.47
N ILE A 78 -10.08 -2.95 15.44
CA ILE A 78 -9.27 -1.74 15.21
C ILE A 78 -8.19 -2.00 14.18
N ILE A 79 -7.49 -3.14 14.25
CA ILE A 79 -6.44 -3.47 13.29
C ILE A 79 -7.00 -3.49 11.86
N VAL A 80 -8.17 -4.12 11.66
CA VAL A 80 -8.82 -4.16 10.34
C VAL A 80 -9.21 -2.76 9.86
N ILE A 81 -9.88 -1.97 10.71
CA ILE A 81 -10.26 -0.59 10.38
C ILE A 81 -9.02 0.26 10.06
N GLY A 82 -7.96 0.12 10.87
CA GLY A 82 -6.68 0.81 10.70
C GLY A 82 -5.96 0.47 9.40
N ILE A 83 -6.13 -0.75 8.86
CA ILE A 83 -5.59 -1.12 7.55
C ILE A 83 -6.28 -0.32 6.44
N PHE A 84 -7.61 -0.19 6.48
CA PHE A 84 -8.37 0.61 5.51
C PHE A 84 -8.08 2.10 5.66
N TRP A 85 -8.04 2.61 6.89
CA TRP A 85 -7.62 3.98 7.18
C TRP A 85 -6.25 4.30 6.58
N ARG A 86 -5.24 3.46 6.87
CA ARG A 86 -3.88 3.64 6.34
C ARG A 86 -3.86 3.58 4.81
N GLY A 87 -4.70 2.74 4.21
CA GLY A 87 -4.91 2.66 2.77
C GLY A 87 -5.43 3.98 2.18
N HIS A 88 -6.50 4.51 2.75
CA HIS A 88 -7.11 5.76 2.34
C HIS A 88 -6.16 6.96 2.56
N TRP A 89 -5.54 7.04 3.74
CA TRP A 89 -4.53 8.07 4.05
C TRP A 89 -3.40 8.07 3.01
N LEU A 90 -2.86 6.89 2.67
CA LEU A 90 -1.81 6.79 1.67
C LEU A 90 -2.28 7.20 0.27
N TRP A 91 -3.53 6.87 -0.09
CA TRP A 91 -4.16 7.31 -1.34
C TRP A 91 -4.28 8.84 -1.37
N SER A 92 -4.85 9.45 -0.32
CA SER A 92 -4.98 10.91 -0.20
C SER A 92 -3.63 11.60 -0.34
N ARG A 93 -2.62 11.13 0.42
CA ARG A 93 -1.28 11.73 0.43
C ARG A 93 -0.58 11.65 -0.93
N ARG A 94 -0.79 10.57 -1.69
CA ARG A 94 -0.18 10.37 -3.02
C ARG A 94 -0.82 11.24 -4.09
N TYR A 95 -2.14 11.30 -4.12
CA TYR A 95 -2.86 11.87 -5.27
C TYR A 95 -3.48 13.24 -4.99
N GLY A 96 -3.85 13.54 -3.75
CA GLY A 96 -4.47 14.82 -3.37
C GLY A 96 -5.72 15.16 -4.19
N LEU A 97 -6.50 14.14 -4.57
CA LEU A 97 -7.65 14.30 -5.46
C LEU A 97 -8.91 14.70 -4.68
N GLU A 98 -9.56 15.75 -5.15
CA GLU A 98 -10.86 16.23 -4.64
C GLU A 98 -11.91 16.33 -5.76
N ASP A 99 -11.80 15.50 -6.81
CA ASP A 99 -12.83 15.47 -7.84
C ASP A 99 -14.12 14.80 -7.35
N GLY A 100 -15.27 15.18 -7.91
CA GLY A 100 -16.58 14.71 -7.42
C GLY A 100 -16.74 13.19 -7.32
N ALA A 101 -16.09 12.41 -8.18
CA ALA A 101 -16.11 10.95 -8.08
C ALA A 101 -15.31 10.45 -6.87
N SER A 102 -14.10 10.98 -6.65
CA SER A 102 -13.29 10.67 -5.47
C SER A 102 -13.98 11.09 -4.19
N ILE A 103 -14.60 12.27 -4.15
CA ILE A 103 -15.41 12.72 -3.01
C ILE A 103 -16.54 11.72 -2.75
N PHE A 104 -17.33 11.38 -3.77
CA PHE A 104 -18.45 10.45 -3.62
C PHE A 104 -18.02 9.08 -3.08
N ILE A 105 -16.94 8.50 -3.64
CA ILE A 105 -16.43 7.19 -3.18
C ILE A 105 -15.93 7.28 -1.74
N SER A 106 -15.25 8.36 -1.37
CA SER A 106 -14.78 8.57 0.00
C SER A 106 -15.95 8.74 0.99
N TRP A 107 -17.03 9.41 0.61
CA TRP A 107 -18.25 9.50 1.41
C TRP A 107 -18.96 8.16 1.54
N ALA A 108 -19.06 7.40 0.44
CA ALA A 108 -19.60 6.04 0.46
C ALA A 108 -18.80 5.17 1.44
N MET A 109 -17.46 5.26 1.42
CA MET A 109 -16.59 4.53 2.33
C MET A 109 -16.82 4.85 3.81
N ILE A 110 -17.11 6.11 4.15
CA ILE A 110 -17.50 6.48 5.51
C ILE A 110 -18.77 5.73 5.92
N VAL A 111 -19.82 5.78 5.09
CA VAL A 111 -21.10 5.12 5.38
C VAL A 111 -20.92 3.60 5.50
N THR A 112 -20.24 2.99 4.53
CA THR A 112 -19.95 1.55 4.50
C THR A 112 -19.18 1.14 5.75
N MET A 113 -18.14 1.87 6.13
CA MET A 113 -17.37 1.60 7.34
C MET A 113 -18.22 1.68 8.61
N LEU A 114 -19.04 2.73 8.77
CA LEU A 114 -19.86 2.91 9.97
C LEU A 114 -20.86 1.76 10.14
N ILE A 115 -21.43 1.26 9.04
CA ILE A 115 -22.29 0.08 9.05
C ILE A 115 -21.49 -1.20 9.34
N TYR A 116 -20.28 -1.32 8.78
CA TYR A 116 -19.45 -2.52 8.86
C TYR A 116 -18.87 -2.79 10.27
N ILE A 117 -18.77 -1.78 11.13
CA ILE A 117 -18.26 -1.94 12.51
C ILE A 117 -19.05 -2.99 13.29
N TYR A 118 -20.38 -3.04 13.11
CA TYR A 118 -21.26 -3.96 13.84
C TYR A 118 -20.97 -5.44 13.52
N PRO A 119 -21.07 -5.90 12.26
CA PRO A 119 -20.74 -7.28 11.93
C PRO A 119 -19.27 -7.60 12.19
N LEU A 120 -18.36 -6.64 12.03
CA LEU A 120 -16.94 -6.83 12.29
C LEU A 120 -16.66 -7.24 13.75
N LYS A 121 -17.21 -6.47 14.69
CA LYS A 121 -17.06 -6.76 16.13
C LYS A 121 -17.67 -8.12 16.50
N ALA A 122 -18.85 -8.39 15.94
CA ALA A 122 -19.62 -9.58 16.24
C ALA A 122 -18.88 -10.87 15.80
N ILE A 123 -18.37 -10.88 14.57
CA ILE A 123 -17.58 -12.01 14.03
C ILE A 123 -16.28 -12.20 14.83
N PHE A 124 -15.54 -11.13 15.14
CA PHE A 124 -14.31 -11.28 15.92
C PHE A 124 -14.57 -11.74 17.36
N SER A 125 -15.65 -11.30 18.00
CA SER A 125 -16.01 -11.78 19.33
C SER A 125 -16.27 -13.28 19.35
N SER A 126 -17.01 -13.80 18.37
CA SER A 126 -17.24 -15.24 18.26
C SER A 126 -16.00 -16.03 17.84
N MET A 127 -15.14 -15.48 16.99
CA MET A 127 -13.86 -16.11 16.65
C MET A 127 -12.99 -16.32 17.89
N TRP A 128 -12.87 -15.31 18.75
CA TRP A 128 -12.11 -15.42 20.00
C TRP A 128 -12.76 -16.37 21.01
N PHE A 129 -14.09 -16.42 21.06
CA PHE A 129 -14.81 -17.41 21.86
C PHE A 129 -14.44 -18.82 21.46
N LEU A 130 -14.49 -19.13 20.16
CA LEU A 130 -14.13 -20.44 19.63
C LEU A 130 -12.65 -20.78 19.90
N LEU A 131 -11.73 -19.87 19.59
CA LEU A 131 -10.29 -20.09 19.74
C LEU A 131 -9.84 -20.28 21.19
N SER A 132 -10.51 -19.61 22.14
CA SER A 132 -10.12 -19.65 23.54
C SER A 132 -10.79 -20.76 24.35
N GLY A 133 -11.71 -21.51 23.75
CA GLY A 133 -12.58 -22.46 24.45
C GLY A 133 -13.55 -21.78 25.41
N GLY A 134 -14.04 -20.59 25.05
CA GLY A 134 -15.03 -19.83 25.83
C GLY A 134 -14.47 -18.92 26.92
N ARG A 135 -13.15 -18.71 26.98
CA ARG A 135 -12.50 -17.85 28.00
C ARG A 135 -12.62 -16.36 27.67
N VAL A 136 -12.49 -16.00 26.39
CA VAL A 136 -12.59 -14.63 25.87
C VAL A 136 -13.54 -14.57 24.68
N GLY A 137 -14.12 -13.42 24.40
CA GLY A 137 -15.18 -13.26 23.40
C GLY A 137 -16.53 -13.79 23.87
N HIS A 138 -17.55 -13.63 23.03
CA HIS A 138 -18.92 -14.06 23.28
C HIS A 138 -19.49 -14.77 22.06
N VAL A 139 -20.35 -15.76 22.30
CA VAL A 139 -21.14 -16.40 21.25
C VAL A 139 -22.13 -15.38 20.71
N LEU A 140 -22.25 -15.32 19.39
CA LEU A 140 -23.32 -14.58 18.73
C LEU A 140 -24.67 -15.07 19.25
N GLY A 141 -25.54 -14.16 19.68
CA GLY A 141 -26.93 -14.44 20.04
C GLY A 141 -27.81 -14.85 18.83
N ALA A 142 -27.21 -15.43 17.79
CA ALA A 142 -27.92 -15.95 16.64
C ALA A 142 -28.56 -17.29 17.01
N HIS A 143 -29.85 -17.24 17.35
CA HIS A 143 -30.62 -18.40 17.76
C HIS A 143 -31.01 -19.29 16.57
N SER A 144 -30.94 -18.78 15.33
CA SER A 144 -31.25 -19.54 14.11
C SER A 144 -30.08 -19.61 13.13
N GLU A 145 -30.06 -20.68 12.32
CA GLU A 145 -29.08 -20.83 11.23
C GLU A 145 -29.14 -19.67 10.23
N SER A 146 -30.34 -19.19 9.92
CA SER A 146 -30.55 -18.07 9.00
C SER A 146 -29.87 -16.78 9.49
N GLN A 147 -29.90 -16.52 10.79
CA GLN A 147 -29.25 -15.35 11.40
C GLN A 147 -27.73 -15.45 11.33
N VAL A 148 -27.16 -16.63 11.59
CA VAL A 148 -25.71 -16.85 11.44
C VAL A 148 -25.30 -16.61 9.99
N ARG A 149 -26.06 -17.18 9.04
CA ARG A 149 -25.81 -17.00 7.60
C ARG A 149 -25.87 -15.54 7.17
N ALA A 150 -26.93 -14.84 7.58
CA ALA A 150 -27.10 -13.43 7.30
C ALA A 150 -25.93 -12.61 7.85
N LEU A 151 -25.45 -12.91 9.05
CA LEU A 151 -24.33 -12.19 9.65
C LEU A 151 -23.03 -12.37 8.84
N PHE A 152 -22.66 -13.61 8.51
CA PHE A 152 -21.47 -13.86 7.68
C PHE A 152 -21.59 -13.23 6.29
N ALA A 153 -22.78 -13.26 5.68
CA ALA A 153 -23.03 -12.62 4.41
C ALA A 153 -22.92 -11.09 4.49
N VAL A 154 -23.51 -10.46 5.51
CA VAL A 154 -23.41 -9.00 5.75
C VAL A 154 -21.98 -8.59 6.04
N PHE A 155 -21.25 -9.38 6.83
CA PHE A 155 -19.82 -9.18 7.06
C PHE A 155 -19.05 -9.22 5.73
N ALA A 156 -19.22 -10.27 4.93
CA ALA A 156 -18.52 -10.41 3.67
C ALA A 156 -18.87 -9.31 2.66
N LEU A 157 -20.14 -8.91 2.60
CA LEU A 157 -20.62 -7.81 1.76
C LEU A 157 -19.97 -6.48 2.18
N GLY A 158 -20.00 -6.15 3.47
CA GLY A 158 -19.39 -4.91 3.99
C GLY A 158 -17.88 -4.87 3.76
N PHE A 159 -17.16 -5.96 4.04
CA PHE A 159 -15.73 -6.04 3.75
C PHE A 159 -15.42 -5.84 2.27
N THR A 160 -16.18 -6.52 1.40
CA THR A 160 -16.02 -6.43 -0.05
C THR A 160 -16.29 -5.01 -0.54
N ALA A 161 -17.31 -4.34 -0.01
CA ALA A 161 -17.65 -2.97 -0.36
C ALA A 161 -16.52 -1.99 -0.02
N ILE A 162 -15.97 -2.04 1.20
CA ILE A 162 -14.86 -1.15 1.60
C ILE A 162 -13.60 -1.44 0.77
N ALA A 163 -13.30 -2.72 0.53
CA ALA A 163 -12.18 -3.09 -0.34
C ALA A 163 -12.38 -2.60 -1.79
N LEU A 164 -13.61 -2.66 -2.30
CA LEU A 164 -13.95 -2.19 -3.64
C LEU A 164 -13.83 -0.67 -3.74
N GLU A 165 -14.28 0.08 -2.74
CA GLU A 165 -14.11 1.54 -2.68
C GLU A 165 -12.63 1.93 -2.77
N MET A 166 -11.74 1.20 -2.08
CA MET A 166 -10.28 1.37 -2.21
C MET A 166 -9.76 1.07 -3.62
N VAL A 167 -10.28 0.04 -4.29
CA VAL A 167 -9.98 -0.24 -5.70
C VAL A 167 -10.45 0.91 -6.59
N LEU A 168 -11.68 1.39 -6.40
CA LEU A 168 -12.28 2.47 -7.18
C LEU A 168 -11.52 3.79 -7.03
N LEU A 169 -11.10 4.15 -5.81
CA LEU A 169 -10.26 5.33 -5.56
C LEU A 169 -8.92 5.24 -6.30
N ASN A 170 -8.23 4.09 -6.22
CA ASN A 170 -6.96 3.90 -6.90
C ASN A 170 -7.12 3.81 -8.43
N PHE A 171 -8.23 3.24 -8.90
CA PHE A 171 -8.56 3.17 -10.32
C PHE A 171 -8.91 4.54 -10.88
N ARG A 172 -9.60 5.38 -10.11
CA ARG A 172 -9.86 6.78 -10.46
C ARG A 172 -8.55 7.56 -10.60
N ALA A 173 -7.64 7.41 -9.65
CA ALA A 173 -6.31 8.01 -9.74
C ALA A 173 -5.52 7.50 -10.96
N TRP A 174 -5.67 6.21 -11.32
CA TRP A 174 -5.08 5.64 -12.53
C TRP A 174 -5.64 6.22 -13.83
N GLN A 175 -6.95 6.49 -13.88
CA GLN A 175 -7.57 7.17 -15.03
C GLN A 175 -7.06 8.60 -15.17
N LEU A 176 -6.83 9.29 -14.05
CA LEU A 176 -6.32 10.66 -14.00
C LEU A 176 -4.79 10.77 -14.06
N ARG A 177 -4.09 9.71 -14.49
CA ARG A 177 -2.62 9.64 -14.53
C ARG A 177 -1.95 10.73 -15.38
N GLU A 178 -2.62 11.20 -16.43
CA GLU A 178 -2.12 12.26 -17.32
C GLU A 178 -2.27 13.64 -16.68
N PRO A 179 -3.48 14.05 -16.22
CA PRO A 179 -3.66 15.29 -15.44
C PRO A 179 -2.75 15.37 -14.21
N LEU A 180 -2.55 14.24 -13.51
CA LEU A 180 -1.68 14.15 -12.34
C LEU A 180 -0.18 14.16 -12.68
N GLN A 181 0.15 14.18 -13.98
CA GLN A 181 1.52 14.13 -14.50
C GLN A 181 2.33 12.98 -13.86
N LEU A 182 1.72 11.80 -13.74
CA LEU A 182 2.38 10.63 -13.16
C LEU A 182 3.51 10.16 -14.08
N ASN A 183 4.72 10.00 -13.52
CA ASN A 183 5.84 9.42 -14.25
C ASN A 183 5.64 7.90 -14.44
N ALA A 184 6.46 7.27 -15.28
CA ALA A 184 6.32 5.84 -15.61
C ALA A 184 6.32 4.92 -14.37
N ARG A 185 7.15 5.25 -13.37
CA ARG A 185 7.24 4.50 -12.12
C ARG A 185 5.98 4.69 -11.26
N GLU A 186 5.54 5.93 -11.09
CA GLU A 186 4.31 6.28 -10.36
C GLU A 186 3.11 5.60 -10.97
N ARG A 187 3.02 5.60 -12.31
CA ARG A 187 2.01 4.87 -13.05
C ARG A 187 2.00 3.38 -12.64
N ALA A 188 3.14 2.69 -12.76
CA ALA A 188 3.22 1.29 -12.38
C ALA A 188 2.90 1.04 -10.89
N MET A 189 3.25 1.98 -10.01
CA MET A 189 2.91 1.92 -8.58
C MET A 189 1.40 2.08 -8.34
N THR A 190 0.74 3.03 -9.00
CA THR A 190 -0.72 3.26 -8.91
C THR A 190 -1.50 2.06 -9.40
N PHE A 191 -1.16 1.52 -10.57
CA PHE A 191 -1.80 0.31 -11.09
C PHE A 191 -1.63 -0.88 -10.14
N HIS A 192 -0.49 -0.97 -9.47
CA HIS A 192 -0.30 -2.02 -8.46
C HIS A 192 -1.20 -1.85 -7.25
N GLU A 193 -1.44 -0.62 -6.76
CA GLU A 193 -2.40 -0.42 -5.68
C GLU A 193 -3.79 -0.90 -6.11
N VAL A 194 -4.21 -0.65 -7.35
CA VAL A 194 -5.47 -1.20 -7.91
C VAL A 194 -5.49 -2.72 -7.78
N THR A 195 -4.49 -3.41 -8.35
CA THR A 195 -4.42 -4.90 -8.31
C THR A 195 -4.26 -5.45 -6.90
N GLY A 196 -3.60 -4.71 -6.01
CA GLY A 196 -3.37 -5.12 -4.62
C GLY A 196 -4.66 -5.07 -3.81
N TRP A 197 -5.47 -4.02 -3.97
CA TRP A 197 -6.78 -3.92 -3.33
C TRP A 197 -7.84 -4.84 -3.97
N SER A 198 -7.65 -5.28 -5.21
CA SER A 198 -8.51 -6.30 -5.82
C SER A 198 -8.41 -7.67 -5.14
N ILE A 199 -7.30 -7.97 -4.43
CA ILE A 199 -7.15 -9.24 -3.69
C ILE A 199 -8.15 -9.32 -2.52
N PRO A 200 -8.22 -8.33 -1.60
CA PRO A 200 -9.28 -8.27 -0.60
C PRO A 200 -10.70 -8.36 -1.19
N VAL A 201 -10.98 -7.69 -2.32
CA VAL A 201 -12.28 -7.81 -3.00
C VAL A 201 -12.57 -9.26 -3.38
N GLY A 202 -11.60 -9.93 -4.02
CA GLY A 202 -11.74 -11.34 -4.41
C GLY A 202 -11.98 -12.26 -3.21
N VAL A 203 -11.21 -12.09 -2.12
CA VAL A 203 -11.38 -12.87 -0.90
C VAL A 203 -12.76 -12.64 -0.25
N GLY A 204 -13.21 -11.38 -0.21
CA GLY A 204 -14.54 -11.02 0.30
C GLY A 204 -15.67 -11.62 -0.53
N LEU A 205 -15.56 -11.61 -1.86
CA LEU A 205 -16.54 -12.25 -2.75
C LEU A 205 -16.58 -13.77 -2.55
N VAL A 206 -15.43 -14.43 -2.44
CA VAL A 206 -15.39 -15.87 -2.16
C VAL A 206 -15.99 -16.15 -0.78
N SER A 207 -15.67 -15.34 0.24
CA SER A 207 -16.29 -15.43 1.56
C SER A 207 -17.82 -15.29 1.51
N LEU A 208 -18.35 -14.35 0.73
CA LEU A 208 -19.79 -14.15 0.54
C LEU A 208 -20.43 -15.38 -0.09
N VAL A 209 -19.83 -15.93 -1.15
CA VAL A 209 -20.30 -17.18 -1.76
C VAL A 209 -20.27 -18.31 -0.74
N LEU A 210 -19.18 -18.46 0.01
CA LEU A 210 -19.09 -19.50 1.04
C LEU A 210 -20.18 -19.33 2.09
N ALA A 211 -20.43 -18.10 2.57
CA ALA A 211 -21.47 -17.82 3.55
C ALA A 211 -22.86 -18.20 3.03
N LEU A 212 -23.18 -17.94 1.77
CA LEU A 212 -24.50 -18.23 1.20
C LEU A 212 -24.74 -19.71 0.94
N TYR A 213 -23.71 -20.46 0.54
CA TYR A 213 -23.85 -21.84 0.06
C TYR A 213 -23.39 -22.94 1.02
N LEU A 214 -22.49 -22.66 1.98
CA LEU A 214 -22.02 -23.71 2.90
C LEU A 214 -23.09 -24.11 3.91
N PRO A 215 -23.12 -25.40 4.33
CA PRO A 215 -23.96 -25.84 5.43
C PRO A 215 -23.48 -25.23 6.75
N ARG A 216 -24.38 -25.13 7.73
CA ARG A 216 -24.10 -24.54 9.06
C ARG A 216 -22.83 -25.07 9.72
N THR A 217 -22.57 -26.37 9.59
CA THR A 217 -21.40 -27.03 10.20
C THR A 217 -20.06 -26.55 9.64
N GLN A 218 -20.06 -25.95 8.46
CA GLN A 218 -18.85 -25.49 7.76
C GLN A 218 -18.84 -23.96 7.57
N ILE A 219 -19.86 -23.24 8.04
CA ILE A 219 -20.01 -21.80 7.79
C ILE A 219 -18.80 -20.99 8.26
N GLU A 220 -18.09 -21.47 9.28
CA GLU A 220 -16.87 -20.85 9.81
C GLU A 220 -15.77 -20.69 8.75
N TRP A 221 -15.73 -21.56 7.73
CA TRP A 221 -14.79 -21.44 6.61
C TRP A 221 -14.95 -20.14 5.82
N SER A 222 -16.17 -19.56 5.82
CA SER A 222 -16.40 -18.23 5.24
C SER A 222 -15.65 -17.13 5.99
N GLY A 223 -15.34 -17.32 7.28
CA GLY A 223 -14.48 -16.43 8.07
C GLY A 223 -13.00 -16.79 7.98
N TRP A 224 -12.65 -18.08 7.99
CA TRP A 224 -11.25 -18.50 7.94
C TRP A 224 -10.53 -18.11 6.64
N ILE A 225 -11.27 -17.98 5.53
CA ILE A 225 -10.68 -17.58 4.24
C ILE A 225 -9.97 -16.22 4.28
N TYR A 226 -10.35 -15.30 5.18
CA TYR A 226 -9.69 -13.99 5.30
C TYR A 226 -8.22 -14.10 5.71
N PHE A 227 -7.83 -15.15 6.45
CA PHE A 227 -6.42 -15.38 6.80
C PHE A 227 -5.54 -15.65 5.57
N SER A 228 -6.11 -16.11 4.46
CA SER A 228 -5.37 -16.27 3.19
C SER A 228 -4.72 -14.96 2.73
N MET A 229 -5.28 -13.79 3.09
CA MET A 229 -4.71 -12.49 2.74
C MET A 229 -3.32 -12.26 3.34
N ILE A 230 -3.00 -12.89 4.47
CA ILE A 230 -1.66 -12.84 5.09
C ILE A 230 -0.60 -13.39 4.12
N ILE A 231 -0.96 -14.35 3.27
CA ILE A 231 -0.08 -14.95 2.27
C ILE A 231 -0.23 -14.23 0.92
N LEU A 232 -1.47 -14.03 0.47
CA LEU A 232 -1.77 -13.50 -0.87
C LEU A 232 -1.21 -12.09 -1.08
N VAL A 233 -1.31 -11.20 -0.08
CA VAL A 233 -0.86 -9.80 -0.22
C VAL A 233 0.67 -9.70 -0.30
N PRO A 234 1.47 -10.33 0.59
CA PRO A 234 2.92 -10.37 0.44
C PRO A 234 3.38 -11.10 -0.82
N LEU A 235 2.72 -12.20 -1.19
CA LEU A 235 3.03 -12.95 -2.41
C LEU A 235 2.86 -12.06 -3.64
N HIS A 236 1.75 -11.33 -3.74
CA HIS A 236 1.52 -10.38 -4.82
C HIS A 236 2.62 -9.31 -4.90
N ARG A 237 3.03 -8.77 -3.75
CA ARG A 237 4.14 -7.81 -3.67
C ARG A 237 5.47 -8.42 -4.13
N ALA A 238 5.78 -9.65 -3.71
CA ALA A 238 7.01 -10.35 -4.04
C ALA A 238 7.09 -10.73 -5.53
N CYS A 239 6.01 -11.32 -6.09
CA CYS A 239 5.92 -11.69 -7.49
C CYS A 239 6.17 -10.48 -8.41
N ARG A 240 5.66 -9.31 -8.05
CA ARG A 240 5.90 -8.09 -8.84
C ARG A 240 7.30 -7.55 -8.68
N SER A 241 7.86 -7.52 -7.47
CA SER A 241 9.25 -7.08 -7.24
C SER A 241 10.21 -7.86 -8.14
N ARG A 242 10.03 -9.19 -8.22
CA ARG A 242 10.79 -10.08 -9.11
C ARG A 242 10.60 -9.74 -10.59
N ARG A 243 9.38 -9.40 -11.04
CA ARG A 243 9.12 -9.00 -12.43
C ARG A 243 9.81 -7.67 -12.79
N VAL A 244 9.82 -6.70 -11.87
CA VAL A 244 10.50 -5.42 -12.08
C VAL A 244 12.00 -5.63 -12.16
N SER A 245 12.60 -6.38 -11.22
CA SER A 245 14.03 -6.72 -11.28
C SER A 245 14.39 -7.47 -12.56
N ARG A 246 13.57 -8.43 -12.99
CA ARG A 246 13.83 -9.21 -14.22
C ARG A 246 13.77 -8.36 -15.50
N ARG A 247 12.88 -7.36 -15.55
CA ARG A 247 12.82 -6.40 -16.67
C ARG A 247 14.03 -5.47 -16.67
N GLN A 248 14.46 -5.01 -15.50
CA GLN A 248 15.66 -4.17 -15.37
C GLN A 248 16.92 -4.92 -15.82
N THR A 249 17.09 -6.17 -15.39
CA THR A 249 18.22 -7.01 -15.82
C THR A 249 18.18 -7.33 -17.31
N ALA A 250 16.99 -7.47 -17.91
CA ALA A 250 16.84 -7.71 -19.35
C ALA A 250 17.22 -6.47 -20.16
N ASP A 251 16.74 -5.28 -19.76
CA ASP A 251 17.06 -4.00 -20.38
C ASP A 251 18.56 -3.66 -20.26
N ASP A 252 19.15 -3.89 -19.09
CA ASP A 252 20.60 -3.76 -18.88
C ASP A 252 21.37 -4.70 -19.82
N SER A 253 20.95 -5.98 -19.92
CA SER A 253 21.61 -6.96 -20.79
C SER A 253 21.48 -6.66 -22.29
N GLU A 254 20.33 -6.16 -22.75
CA GLU A 254 20.13 -5.69 -24.13
C GLU A 254 20.98 -4.45 -24.41
N THR A 255 21.08 -3.52 -23.45
CA THR A 255 21.93 -2.33 -23.58
C THR A 255 23.41 -2.71 -23.62
N TYR A 256 23.86 -3.63 -22.77
CA TYR A 256 25.22 -4.18 -22.80
C TYR A 256 25.50 -4.90 -24.13
N PHE A 257 24.55 -5.67 -24.65
CA PHE A 257 24.69 -6.38 -25.93
C PHE A 257 24.69 -5.42 -27.14
N ALA A 258 23.83 -4.41 -27.15
CA ALA A 258 23.82 -3.37 -28.17
C ALA A 258 25.16 -2.59 -28.18
N TRP A 259 25.72 -2.31 -27.01
CA TRP A 259 27.01 -1.66 -26.89
C TRP A 259 28.19 -2.56 -27.34
N THR A 260 28.17 -3.86 -27.02
CA THR A 260 29.21 -4.79 -27.49
C THR A 260 29.14 -5.03 -29.00
N VAL A 261 27.95 -5.17 -29.58
CA VAL A 261 27.75 -5.31 -31.03
C VAL A 261 28.14 -4.04 -31.78
N ASN A 262 27.75 -2.85 -31.29
CA ASN A 262 28.12 -1.59 -31.94
C ASN A 262 29.63 -1.29 -31.80
N ARG A 263 30.27 -1.76 -30.71
CA ARG A 263 31.73 -1.72 -30.56
C ARG A 263 32.45 -2.70 -31.51
N ALA A 264 31.87 -3.84 -31.84
CA ALA A 264 32.45 -4.80 -32.78
C ALA A 264 32.54 -4.24 -34.22
N HIS A 265 31.67 -3.29 -34.59
CA HIS A 265 31.75 -2.60 -35.89
C HIS A 265 32.87 -1.55 -35.98
N HIS A 266 33.43 -1.08 -34.85
CA HIS A 266 34.51 -0.09 -34.83
C HIS A 266 35.93 -0.68 -34.71
N TYR A 267 36.08 -2.02 -34.74
CA TYR A 267 37.38 -2.69 -34.73
C TYR A 267 37.68 -3.50 -36.02
N ARG A 268 37.32 -2.96 -37.20
CA ARG A 268 38.04 -3.32 -38.43
C ARG A 268 39.34 -2.51 -38.48
N ARG A 269 40.40 -3.10 -37.93
CA ARG A 269 41.79 -2.60 -38.09
C ARG A 269 42.14 -2.50 -39.59
N PRO A 270 42.79 -1.43 -40.06
CA PRO A 270 43.76 -1.56 -41.13
C PRO A 270 45.07 -2.08 -40.53
N LEU A 271 45.55 -3.19 -41.09
CA LEU A 271 46.94 -3.61 -41.01
C LEU A 271 47.82 -2.48 -41.57
N TRP A 272 48.72 -1.93 -40.75
CA TRP A 272 49.87 -1.19 -41.26
C TRP A 272 51.16 -1.83 -40.75
N ARG A 273 51.99 -2.20 -41.72
CA ARG A 273 53.37 -2.71 -41.60
C ARG A 273 54.32 -1.60 -41.10
N MET A 274 55.40 -2.06 -40.48
CA MET A 274 56.63 -1.39 -40.02
C MET A 274 57.10 -0.13 -40.75
N SER A 275 57.69 0.80 -39.98
CA SER A 275 59.10 1.18 -40.16
C SER A 275 59.70 1.73 -38.86
N LEU A 276 60.90 1.24 -38.52
CA LEU A 276 61.81 1.83 -37.54
C LEU A 276 62.40 3.13 -38.09
N CYS A 277 62.57 4.14 -37.25
CA CYS A 277 63.61 5.16 -37.37
C CYS A 277 64.02 5.66 -35.98
N CYS A 278 65.33 5.65 -35.75
CA CYS A 278 66.02 6.07 -34.53
C CYS A 278 65.79 7.52 -34.14
N GLY A 279 65.92 7.79 -32.84
CA GLY A 279 66.59 9.00 -32.35
C GLY A 279 65.71 10.01 -31.61
N GLY A 280 65.97 10.15 -30.31
CA GLY A 280 65.90 11.44 -29.61
C GLY A 280 64.56 11.87 -29.03
N GLU A 281 64.61 12.18 -27.74
CA GLU A 281 63.72 13.09 -27.00
C GLU A 281 62.33 12.60 -26.55
N ILE A 282 62.28 12.30 -25.25
CA ILE A 282 61.07 12.28 -24.43
C ILE A 282 60.60 13.73 -24.27
N ILE A 283 59.54 14.11 -24.98
CA ILE A 283 58.76 15.31 -24.66
C ILE A 283 57.37 14.88 -24.22
N ALA A 284 57.15 15.00 -22.91
CA ALA A 284 55.85 14.88 -22.29
C ALA A 284 54.91 15.97 -22.82
N ARG A 285 53.77 15.59 -23.40
CA ARG A 285 52.58 16.45 -23.48
C ARG A 285 51.33 15.63 -23.26
N GLY A 286 50.67 15.92 -22.15
CA GLY A 286 49.42 15.31 -21.75
C GLY A 286 48.26 15.74 -22.63
N SER A 287 47.36 14.78 -22.85
CA SER A 287 45.96 15.05 -23.13
C SER A 287 45.14 14.09 -22.27
N ALA A 288 44.57 14.65 -21.21
CA ALA A 288 43.76 13.96 -20.22
C ALA A 288 42.46 13.42 -20.86
N ALA A 289 42.48 12.16 -21.28
CA ALA A 289 41.25 11.37 -21.43
C ALA A 289 40.85 10.87 -20.04
N ARG A 290 39.87 11.55 -19.44
CA ARG A 290 39.31 11.24 -18.12
C ARG A 290 38.58 9.89 -18.17
N TRP A 291 39.28 8.84 -17.77
CA TRP A 291 38.68 7.55 -17.46
C TRP A 291 37.91 7.62 -16.13
N ASN A 292 36.80 6.92 -16.14
CA ASN A 292 35.78 6.80 -15.11
C ASN A 292 36.35 6.11 -13.84
N ARG A 293 36.21 6.75 -12.67
CA ARG A 293 36.39 6.10 -11.36
C ARG A 293 35.08 6.21 -10.57
N GLY A 294 34.14 5.31 -10.86
CA GLY A 294 33.34 4.71 -9.81
C GLY A 294 34.26 3.85 -8.94
N HIS A 295 34.03 3.80 -7.63
CA HIS A 295 34.88 3.24 -6.58
C HIS A 295 35.86 4.21 -5.89
N CYS A 296 35.34 5.36 -5.38
CA CYS A 296 35.83 5.92 -4.11
C CYS A 296 34.85 6.92 -3.48
N ARG A 297 33.59 6.52 -3.27
CA ARG A 297 32.63 7.25 -2.41
C ARG A 297 31.90 6.33 -1.42
N ARG A 298 32.60 5.29 -0.95
CA ARG A 298 32.18 4.47 0.21
C ARG A 298 33.05 4.69 1.45
N PHE A 299 33.94 5.69 1.42
CA PHE A 299 34.88 5.99 2.49
C PHE A 299 34.82 7.44 3.01
N CYS A 300 33.76 8.20 2.69
CA CYS A 300 33.59 9.58 3.17
C CYS A 300 32.32 9.77 4.03
N TRP A 301 31.70 8.66 4.49
CA TRP A 301 30.56 8.70 5.41
C TRP A 301 30.87 8.13 6.81
N LEU A 302 32.06 7.56 7.01
CA LEU A 302 32.50 7.03 8.33
C LEU A 302 33.44 7.97 9.11
N GLN A 303 33.78 9.14 8.56
CA GLN A 303 34.66 10.11 9.24
C GLN A 303 33.93 11.39 9.68
N ARG A 304 32.60 11.49 9.43
CA ARG A 304 31.75 12.61 9.89
C ARG A 304 30.80 12.25 11.04
N GLN A 305 30.92 11.03 11.60
CA GLN A 305 30.22 10.58 12.81
C GLN A 305 31.11 10.52 14.07
N LYS A 306 32.43 10.72 13.95
CA LYS A 306 33.35 10.76 15.10
C LYS A 306 33.53 12.15 15.73
N THR A 307 33.00 13.22 15.13
CA THR A 307 33.12 14.60 15.64
C THR A 307 31.83 15.16 16.27
N PHE A 308 30.77 14.35 16.45
CA PHE A 308 29.54 14.80 17.11
C PHE A 308 29.31 14.16 18.49
N THR A 309 30.15 13.20 18.90
CA THR A 309 30.03 12.47 20.17
C THR A 309 30.94 12.99 21.29
N GLU A 310 31.79 13.99 21.04
CA GLU A 310 32.66 14.62 22.06
C GLU A 310 32.17 15.99 22.56
N GLN A 311 30.98 16.46 22.14
CA GLN A 311 30.45 17.77 22.55
C GLN A 311 29.26 17.72 23.54
N PHE A 312 29.02 16.55 24.15
CA PHE A 312 28.04 16.35 25.24
C PHE A 312 28.60 15.50 26.38
N ARG A 313 29.86 15.72 26.74
CA ARG A 313 30.44 15.21 27.97
C ARG A 313 31.30 16.30 28.61
N HIS A 314 30.62 17.35 29.08
CA HIS A 314 31.02 18.22 30.19
C HIS A 314 29.77 18.95 30.69
#